data_AF-A0A7J7IM11-F1
#
_entry.id   AF-A0A7J7IM11-F1
#
_cell.length_a   1.000
_cell.length_b   1.000
_cell.length_c   1.000
_cell.angle_alpha   90.00
_cell.angle_beta   90.00
_cell.angle_gamma   90.00
#
_symmetry.space_group_name_H-M   'P 1'
#
loop_
_entity.id
_entity.type
_entity.pdbx_description
1 polymer ?
#
loop_
_entity_poly.entity_id
_entity_poly.type
_entity_poly.pdbx_seq_one_letter_code
_entity_poly.pdbx_strand_id
1 'polypeptide(L)'
;MRAYAEWLGCGSSDASASVVFHFEERRLLFNCGEGTQRLCNEYKVRMGKLSHIFLSQIDAQTCAGFLGLMLSLADAGHPGLLLFAPKGIEKVLHVSKRFAGRPEYPLQVHEIEVQETLDMLYADAQLEVHALTWLLEERLPRSLITKLENPKRHCGAQREDETPQSLPRSSP
;
A
#
# COMPACT_ATOMS: atom_id res chain seq x y z
N MET A 1 7.61 -27.20 -8.32
CA MET A 1 6.90 -25.92 -8.53
C MET A 1 7.56 -24.86 -7.66
N ARG A 2 8.02 -23.74 -8.21
CA ARG A 2 8.65 -22.66 -7.44
C ARG A 2 7.66 -21.50 -7.32
N ALA A 3 7.16 -21.28 -6.11
CA ALA A 3 6.40 -20.10 -5.75
C ALA A 3 7.19 -19.34 -4.68
N TYR A 4 7.30 -18.02 -4.81
CA TYR A 4 7.91 -17.17 -3.79
C TYR A 4 7.23 -15.81 -3.76
N ALA A 5 7.38 -15.09 -2.65
CA ALA A 5 6.88 -13.73 -2.50
C ALA A 5 8.06 -12.75 -2.43
N GLU A 6 7.88 -11.58 -3.02
CA GLU A 6 8.85 -10.49 -3.02
C GLU A 6 8.17 -9.19 -2.57
N TRP A 7 8.74 -8.53 -1.58
CA TRP A 7 8.26 -7.24 -1.10
C TRP A 7 8.68 -6.15 -2.09
N LEU A 8 7.72 -5.46 -2.69
CA LEU A 8 8.00 -4.32 -3.57
C LEU A 8 8.16 -3.02 -2.77
N GLY A 9 7.40 -2.86 -1.69
CA GLY A 9 7.44 -1.64 -0.88
C GLY A 9 7.17 -1.93 0.58
N CYS A 10 7.77 -1.12 1.45
CA CYS A 10 7.70 -1.28 2.90
C CYS A 10 6.74 -0.30 3.59
N GLY A 11 6.00 0.51 2.84
CA GLY A 11 5.08 1.52 3.41
C GLY A 11 5.77 2.84 3.77
N SER A 12 6.87 3.18 3.09
CA SER A 12 7.50 4.50 3.18
C SER A 12 6.78 5.51 2.28
N SER A 13 7.12 6.80 2.41
CA SER A 13 6.54 7.87 1.58
C SER A 13 6.72 7.64 0.08
N ASP A 14 7.85 7.04 -0.31
CA ASP A 14 8.23 6.83 -1.72
C ASP A 14 7.93 5.41 -2.24
N ALA A 15 7.52 4.50 -1.35
CA ALA A 15 7.24 3.11 -1.65
C ALA A 15 6.13 2.55 -0.76
N SER A 16 4.89 2.64 -1.24
CA SER A 16 3.73 2.10 -0.54
C SER A 16 3.84 0.58 -0.31
N ALA A 17 3.29 0.11 0.80
CA ALA A 17 3.35 -1.29 1.19
C ALA A 17 2.69 -2.19 0.13
N SER A 18 3.52 -2.99 -0.54
CA SER A 18 3.09 -3.86 -1.64
C SER A 18 3.96 -5.10 -1.72
N VAL A 19 3.35 -6.23 -2.11
CA VAL A 19 4.02 -7.52 -2.24
C VAL A 19 3.56 -8.21 -3.51
N VAL A 20 4.48 -8.88 -4.20
CA VAL A 20 4.18 -9.67 -5.39
C VAL A 20 4.44 -11.14 -5.10
N PHE A 21 3.50 -11.98 -5.49
CA PHE A 21 3.66 -13.43 -5.51
C PHE A 21 4.04 -13.88 -6.91
N HIS A 22 5.14 -14.62 -6.97
CA HIS A 22 5.75 -15.12 -8.18
C HIS A 22 5.39 -16.58 -8.37
N PHE A 23 4.62 -16.87 -9.41
CA PHE A 23 4.39 -18.23 -9.91
C PHE A 23 5.13 -18.42 -11.23
N GLU A 24 5.02 -19.59 -11.84
CA GLU A 24 5.68 -19.87 -13.13
C GLU A 24 5.08 -19.00 -14.24
N GLU A 25 3.76 -19.05 -14.41
CA GLU A 25 3.05 -18.36 -15.50
C GLU A 25 2.28 -17.10 -15.10
N ARG A 26 2.24 -16.78 -13.80
CA ARG A 26 1.50 -15.61 -13.34
C ARG A 26 2.17 -14.86 -12.20
N ARG A 27 1.74 -13.63 -12.00
CA ARG A 27 2.03 -12.79 -10.83
C ARG A 27 0.71 -12.34 -10.21
N LEU A 28 0.71 -12.32 -8.88
CA LEU A 28 -0.35 -11.70 -8.09
C LEU A 28 0.27 -10.51 -7.36
N LEU A 29 -0.34 -9.34 -7.45
CA LEU A 29 0.12 -8.14 -6.76
C LEU A 29 -0.87 -7.80 -5.65
N PHE A 30 -0.37 -7.63 -4.43
CA PHE A 30 -1.14 -7.12 -3.31
C PHE A 30 -0.75 -5.66 -3.07
N ASN A 31 -1.76 -4.80 -3.13
CA ASN A 31 -1.68 -3.35 -3.14
C ASN A 31 -0.88 -2.77 -4.33
N CYS A 32 -1.36 -1.65 -4.83
CA CYS A 32 -0.77 -0.93 -5.95
C CYS A 32 -0.79 0.58 -5.66
N GLY A 33 0.01 0.96 -4.66
CA GLY A 33 0.21 2.35 -4.29
C GLY A 33 0.99 3.16 -5.32
N GLU A 34 1.24 4.42 -5.00
CA GLU A 34 2.02 5.29 -5.87
C GLU A 34 3.42 4.72 -6.09
N GLY A 35 3.92 4.82 -7.33
CA GLY A 35 5.25 4.35 -7.68
C GLY A 35 5.40 2.84 -7.82
N THR A 36 4.35 2.02 -7.59
CA THR A 36 4.44 0.55 -7.77
C THR A 36 4.93 0.17 -9.17
N GLN A 37 4.51 0.86 -10.22
CA GLN A 37 5.03 0.64 -11.57
C GLN A 37 6.56 0.86 -11.66
N ARG A 38 7.08 1.92 -11.03
CA ARG A 38 8.52 2.22 -10.98
C ARG A 38 9.26 1.11 -10.23
N LEU A 39 8.74 0.69 -9.08
CA LEU A 39 9.31 -0.38 -8.26
C LEU A 39 9.34 -1.71 -9.01
N CYS A 40 8.27 -2.06 -9.73
CA CYS A 40 8.25 -3.25 -10.58
C CYS A 40 9.37 -3.22 -11.62
N ASN A 41 9.65 -2.06 -12.23
CA ASN A 41 10.73 -1.92 -13.19
C ASN A 41 12.12 -2.02 -12.54
N GLU A 42 12.30 -1.40 -11.38
CA GLU A 42 13.56 -1.42 -10.61
C GLU A 42 13.93 -2.83 -10.15
N TYR A 43 12.97 -3.56 -9.57
CA TYR A 43 13.15 -4.96 -9.15
C TYR A 43 13.03 -5.97 -10.29
N LYS A 44 12.91 -5.50 -11.55
CA LYS A 44 12.82 -6.33 -12.76
C LYS A 44 11.68 -7.35 -12.73
N VAL A 45 10.58 -6.99 -12.07
CA VAL A 45 9.35 -7.79 -12.04
C VAL A 45 8.70 -7.74 -13.42
N ARG A 46 8.51 -8.91 -14.03
CA ARG A 46 7.88 -9.03 -15.34
C ARG A 46 6.38 -8.78 -15.24
N MET A 47 5.99 -7.53 -15.45
CA MET A 47 4.59 -7.07 -15.41
C MET A 47 3.71 -7.74 -16.47
N GLY A 48 4.29 -8.24 -17.57
CA GLY A 48 3.56 -8.99 -18.59
C GLY A 48 2.94 -10.32 -18.12
N LYS A 49 3.34 -10.82 -16.93
CA LYS A 49 2.73 -11.99 -16.27
C LYS A 49 1.74 -11.58 -15.16
N LEU A 50 1.48 -10.29 -14.96
CA LEU A 50 0.60 -9.81 -13.90
C LEU A 50 -0.84 -10.11 -14.23
N SER A 51 -1.48 -10.96 -13.43
CA SER A 51 -2.83 -11.45 -13.74
C SER A 51 -3.88 -10.93 -12.77
N HIS A 52 -3.54 -10.88 -11.47
CA HIS A 52 -4.47 -10.50 -10.41
C HIS A 52 -3.85 -9.38 -9.57
N ILE A 53 -4.68 -8.42 -9.21
CA ILE A 53 -4.36 -7.35 -8.26
C ILE A 53 -5.38 -7.43 -7.13
N PHE A 54 -4.88 -7.51 -5.90
CA PHE A 54 -5.68 -7.54 -4.68
C PHE A 54 -5.42 -6.24 -3.91
N LEU A 55 -6.46 -5.43 -3.70
CA LEU A 55 -6.38 -4.22 -2.89
C LEU A 55 -6.91 -4.52 -1.49
N SER A 56 -6.12 -4.22 -0.46
CA SER A 56 -6.56 -4.41 0.94
C SER A 56 -7.57 -3.35 1.38
N GLN A 57 -7.42 -2.12 0.90
CA GLN A 57 -8.31 -0.99 1.16
C GLN A 57 -8.37 -0.07 -0.06
N ILE A 58 -9.34 0.85 -0.10
CA ILE A 58 -9.40 1.91 -1.11
C ILE A 58 -8.84 3.19 -0.50
N ASP A 59 -7.54 3.43 -0.66
CA ASP A 59 -6.93 4.71 -0.38
C ASP A 59 -5.81 5.04 -1.38
N ALA A 60 -5.22 6.23 -1.25
CA ALA A 60 -4.15 6.64 -2.14
C ALA A 60 -2.89 5.76 -1.99
N GLN A 61 -2.62 5.23 -0.79
CA GLN A 61 -1.46 4.40 -0.53
C GLN A 61 -1.59 2.99 -1.12
N THR A 62 -2.80 2.50 -1.33
CA THR A 62 -3.03 1.16 -1.90
C THR A 62 -3.49 1.17 -3.35
N CYS A 63 -4.09 2.25 -3.83
CA CYS A 63 -4.75 2.27 -5.14
C CYS A 63 -4.19 3.32 -6.12
N ALA A 64 -3.42 4.33 -5.67
CA ALA A 64 -3.07 5.45 -6.55
C ALA A 64 -2.24 5.03 -7.78
N GLY A 65 -1.37 4.03 -7.65
CA GLY A 65 -0.56 3.54 -8.77
C GLY A 65 -1.30 2.61 -9.72
N PHE A 66 -2.49 2.11 -9.35
CA PHE A 66 -3.24 1.15 -10.17
C PHE A 66 -3.57 1.72 -11.55
N LEU A 67 -3.96 2.99 -11.65
CA LEU A 67 -4.32 3.60 -12.92
C LEU A 67 -3.12 3.69 -13.88
N GLY A 68 -1.97 4.14 -13.39
CA GLY A 68 -0.74 4.20 -14.19
C GLY A 68 -0.24 2.82 -14.60
N LEU A 69 -0.33 1.86 -13.68
CA LEU A 69 -0.03 0.46 -13.93
C LEU A 69 -0.90 -0.12 -15.05
N MET A 70 -2.22 0.08 -14.96
CA MET A 70 -3.19 -0.41 -15.95
C MET A 70 -2.94 0.20 -17.34
N LEU A 71 -2.70 1.51 -17.42
CA LEU A 71 -2.36 2.17 -18.68
C LEU A 71 -1.12 1.57 -19.33
N SER A 72 -0.07 1.36 -18.52
CA SER A 72 1.19 0.80 -19.00
C SER A 72 1.06 -0.65 -19.46
N LEU A 73 0.20 -1.44 -18.80
CA LEU A 73 -0.08 -2.82 -19.20
C LEU A 73 -0.93 -2.88 -20.48
N ALA A 74 -1.92 -2.00 -20.61
CA ALA A 74 -2.71 -1.88 -21.83
C ALA A 74 -1.83 -1.52 -23.04
N ASP A 75 -0.96 -0.52 -22.87
CA ASP A 75 -0.05 -0.08 -23.94
C ASP A 75 1.01 -1.15 -24.27
N ALA A 76 1.34 -2.04 -23.32
CA ALA A 76 2.22 -3.20 -23.53
C ALA A 76 1.51 -4.41 -24.20
N GLY A 77 0.22 -4.32 -24.51
CA GLY A 77 -0.55 -5.41 -25.11
C GLY A 77 -0.88 -6.56 -24.15
N HIS A 78 -0.97 -6.27 -22.85
CA HIS A 78 -1.32 -7.28 -21.85
C HIS A 78 -2.76 -7.81 -22.05
N PRO A 79 -3.04 -9.11 -21.87
CA PRO A 79 -4.33 -9.72 -22.20
C PRO A 79 -5.51 -9.29 -21.29
N GLY A 80 -5.24 -8.74 -20.11
CA GLY A 80 -6.25 -8.23 -19.18
C GLY A 80 -5.92 -8.46 -17.71
N LEU A 81 -6.69 -7.88 -16.80
CA LEU A 81 -6.46 -7.99 -15.35
C LEU A 81 -7.74 -8.35 -14.59
N LEU A 82 -7.55 -9.11 -13.51
CA LEU A 82 -8.55 -9.28 -12.46
C LEU A 82 -8.19 -8.38 -11.27
N LEU A 83 -9.10 -7.49 -10.90
CA LEU A 83 -8.97 -6.59 -9.77
C LEU A 83 -9.95 -7.01 -8.67
N PHE A 84 -9.42 -7.36 -7.51
CA PHE A 84 -10.19 -7.64 -6.30
C PHE A 84 -9.99 -6.48 -5.35
N ALA A 85 -11.07 -5.82 -4.96
CA ALA A 85 -10.98 -4.67 -4.07
C ALA A 85 -12.26 -4.55 -3.23
N PRO A 86 -12.23 -3.81 -2.11
CA PRO A 86 -13.43 -3.54 -1.34
C PRO A 86 -14.49 -2.80 -2.17
N LYS A 87 -15.72 -2.83 -1.68
CA LYS A 87 -16.85 -2.09 -2.25
C LYS A 87 -16.53 -0.60 -2.46
N GLY A 88 -16.81 -0.09 -3.66
CA GLY A 88 -16.63 1.32 -4.03
C GLY A 88 -15.49 1.60 -4.99
N ILE A 89 -14.68 0.60 -5.34
CA ILE A 89 -13.61 0.74 -6.34
C ILE A 89 -14.17 1.11 -7.71
N GLU A 90 -15.36 0.61 -8.06
CA GLU A 90 -15.99 0.91 -9.34
C GLU A 90 -16.23 2.40 -9.53
N LYS A 91 -16.52 3.15 -8.45
CA LYS A 91 -16.69 4.60 -8.49
C LYS A 91 -15.38 5.29 -8.86
N VAL A 92 -14.28 4.84 -8.26
CA VAL A 92 -12.93 5.35 -8.56
C VAL A 92 -12.59 5.09 -10.02
N LEU A 93 -12.84 3.87 -10.50
CA LEU A 93 -12.62 3.51 -11.90
C LEU A 93 -13.51 4.30 -12.85
N HIS A 94 -14.78 4.51 -12.51
CA HIS A 94 -15.73 5.27 -13.31
C HIS A 94 -15.26 6.71 -13.53
N VAL A 95 -14.80 7.39 -12.49
CA VAL A 95 -14.21 8.74 -12.60
C VAL A 95 -12.93 8.71 -13.43
N SER A 96 -12.10 7.69 -13.22
CA SER A 96 -10.81 7.54 -13.91
C SER A 96 -10.96 7.30 -15.41
N LYS A 97 -12.05 6.69 -15.86
CA LYS A 97 -12.33 6.47 -17.30
C LYS A 97 -12.27 7.75 -18.13
N ARG A 98 -12.52 8.93 -17.54
CA ARG A 98 -12.51 10.21 -18.25
C ARG A 98 -11.12 10.62 -18.75
N PHE A 99 -10.04 10.17 -18.09
CA PHE A 99 -8.66 10.53 -18.45
C PHE A 99 -7.75 9.31 -18.68
N ALA A 100 -8.08 8.16 -18.09
CA ALA A 100 -7.31 6.92 -18.17
C ALA A 100 -8.12 5.78 -18.80
N GLY A 101 -9.17 6.09 -19.58
CA GLY A 101 -9.99 5.08 -20.23
C GLY A 101 -9.24 4.29 -21.30
N ARG A 102 -9.31 2.96 -21.20
CA ARG A 102 -8.85 2.00 -22.21
C ARG A 102 -9.98 1.01 -22.48
N PRO A 103 -10.90 1.29 -23.42
CA PRO A 103 -12.10 0.46 -23.63
C PRO A 103 -11.75 -0.94 -24.15
N GLU A 104 -10.62 -1.09 -24.84
CA GLU A 104 -10.15 -2.37 -25.38
C GLU A 104 -9.42 -3.23 -24.35
N TYR A 105 -9.06 -2.68 -23.18
CA TYR A 105 -8.30 -3.40 -22.17
C TYR A 105 -9.25 -4.17 -21.23
N PRO A 106 -9.21 -5.52 -21.19
CA PRO A 106 -10.11 -6.29 -20.36
C PRO A 106 -9.75 -6.13 -18.88
N LEU A 107 -10.62 -5.45 -18.13
CA LEU A 107 -10.50 -5.31 -16.67
C LEU A 107 -11.75 -5.90 -16.01
N GLN A 108 -11.57 -7.02 -15.31
CA GLN A 108 -12.61 -7.64 -14.49
C GLN A 108 -12.47 -7.14 -13.05
N VAL A 109 -13.54 -6.55 -12.52
CA VAL A 109 -13.55 -5.97 -11.17
C VAL A 109 -14.46 -6.81 -10.30
N HIS A 110 -13.91 -7.27 -9.17
CA HIS A 110 -14.63 -8.00 -8.13
C HIS A 110 -14.64 -7.15 -6.87
N GLU A 111 -15.81 -6.56 -6.59
CA GLU A 111 -16.04 -5.84 -5.34
C GLU A 111 -16.31 -6.83 -4.20
N ILE A 112 -15.58 -6.66 -3.10
CA ILE A 112 -15.68 -7.48 -1.90
C ILE A 112 -16.54 -6.72 -0.88
N GLU A 113 -17.62 -7.35 -0.43
CA GLU A 113 -18.48 -6.81 0.62
C GLU A 113 -17.90 -7.14 2.00
N VAL A 114 -18.14 -6.24 2.96
CA VAL A 114 -17.69 -6.45 4.34
C VAL A 114 -18.57 -7.52 4.98
N GLN A 115 -17.98 -8.66 5.30
CA GLN A 115 -18.65 -9.80 5.94
C GLN A 115 -17.79 -10.31 7.11
N GLU A 116 -18.44 -10.94 8.09
CA GLU A 116 -17.76 -11.56 9.24
C GLU A 116 -17.13 -12.92 8.86
N THR A 117 -17.56 -13.51 7.75
CA THR A 117 -17.11 -14.80 7.25
C THR A 117 -15.96 -14.67 6.26
N LEU A 118 -15.11 -15.70 6.18
CA LEU A 118 -14.09 -15.81 5.15
C LEU A 118 -14.73 -15.93 3.77
N ASP A 119 -14.51 -14.93 2.92
CA ASP A 119 -14.96 -14.95 1.53
C ASP A 119 -13.85 -15.49 0.62
N MET A 120 -14.16 -16.43 -0.27
CA MET A 120 -13.19 -17.00 -1.20
C MET A 120 -13.13 -16.12 -2.45
N LEU A 121 -12.05 -15.36 -2.59
CA LEU A 121 -11.86 -14.45 -3.73
C LEU A 121 -11.43 -15.19 -4.99
N TYR A 122 -10.52 -16.14 -4.82
CA TYR A 122 -9.89 -16.83 -5.92
C TYR A 122 -9.38 -18.19 -5.45
N ALA A 123 -9.63 -19.24 -6.22
CA ALA A 123 -9.09 -20.57 -5.95
C ALA A 123 -8.58 -21.17 -7.26
N ASP A 124 -7.39 -21.76 -7.18
CA ASP A 124 -6.76 -22.51 -8.26
C ASP A 124 -5.94 -23.67 -7.69
N ALA A 125 -5.47 -24.58 -8.54
CA ALA A 125 -4.72 -25.77 -8.16
C ALA A 125 -3.44 -25.47 -7.34
N GLN A 126 -2.93 -24.24 -7.38
CA GLN A 126 -1.73 -23.83 -6.65
C GLN A 126 -1.97 -22.97 -5.41
N LEU A 127 -3.11 -22.27 -5.33
CA LEU A 127 -3.36 -21.27 -4.29
C LEU A 127 -4.84 -20.97 -4.11
N GLU A 128 -5.21 -20.66 -2.88
CA GLU A 128 -6.53 -20.15 -2.50
C GLU A 128 -6.34 -18.81 -1.79
N VAL A 129 -7.08 -17.79 -2.23
CA VAL A 129 -7.07 -16.45 -1.64
C VAL A 129 -8.42 -16.23 -0.97
N HIS A 130 -8.37 -16.03 0.34
CA HIS A 130 -9.52 -15.68 1.15
C HIS A 130 -9.42 -14.22 1.61
N ALA A 131 -10.50 -13.47 1.46
CA ALA A 131 -10.66 -12.17 2.09
C ALA A 131 -11.15 -12.35 3.52
N LEU A 132 -10.43 -11.72 4.46
CA LEU A 132 -10.93 -11.47 5.80
C LEU A 132 -11.17 -9.97 5.94
N THR A 133 -12.42 -9.57 5.80
CA THR A 133 -12.85 -8.18 5.99
C THR A 133 -13.14 -7.93 7.46
N TRP A 134 -12.12 -7.55 8.22
CA TRP A 134 -12.35 -7.09 9.59
C TRP A 134 -12.87 -5.64 9.55
N LEU A 135 -13.99 -5.37 10.24
CA LEU A 135 -14.40 -4.01 10.55
C LEU A 135 -13.38 -3.45 11.54
N LEU A 136 -12.36 -2.76 11.04
CA LEU A 136 -11.49 -1.95 11.89
C LEU A 136 -12.28 -0.70 12.30
N GLU A 137 -13.32 -0.89 13.10
CA GLU A 137 -13.85 0.18 13.92
C GLU A 137 -12.72 0.65 14.82
N GLU A 138 -12.43 1.95 14.71
CA GLU A 138 -11.27 2.65 15.26
C GLU A 138 -9.95 2.50 14.50
N ARG A 139 -9.92 3.12 13.31
CA ARG A 139 -8.74 3.94 12.96
C ARG A 139 -8.51 4.87 14.16
N LEU A 140 -7.58 4.52 15.05
CA LEU A 140 -7.22 5.34 16.21
C LEU A 140 -7.09 6.79 15.75
N PRO A 141 -7.76 7.76 16.40
CA PRO A 141 -7.69 9.14 15.99
C PRO A 141 -6.21 9.54 15.84
N ARG A 142 -5.88 10.24 14.75
CA ARG A 142 -4.49 10.61 14.40
C ARG A 142 -3.70 11.27 15.55
N SER A 143 -4.40 11.80 16.57
CA SER A 143 -3.83 12.31 17.82
C SER A 143 -3.12 11.26 18.69
N LEU A 144 -3.48 9.98 18.60
CA LEU A 144 -2.78 8.89 19.29
C LEU A 144 -1.54 8.43 18.53
N ILE A 145 -1.57 8.47 17.19
CA ILE A 145 -0.40 8.17 16.34
C ILE A 145 0.70 9.22 16.55
N THR A 146 0.36 10.51 16.63
CA THR A 146 1.35 11.57 16.93
C THR A 146 1.95 11.45 18.32
N LYS A 147 1.21 10.89 19.30
CA LYS A 147 1.75 10.62 20.65
C LYS A 147 2.71 9.42 20.66
N LEU A 148 2.52 8.46 19.76
CA LEU A 148 3.41 7.31 19.61
C LEU A 148 4.66 7.63 18.77
N GLU A 149 4.58 8.53 17.78
CA GLU A 149 5.74 9.04 17.04
C GLU A 149 6.57 10.05 17.86
N ASN A 150 6.02 10.58 18.94
CA ASN A 150 6.73 11.46 19.86
C ASN A 150 6.87 10.85 21.27
N PRO A 151 7.53 9.68 21.42
CA PRO A 151 7.84 9.14 22.73
C PRO A 151 8.99 9.96 23.30
N LYS A 152 8.66 11.03 24.03
CA LYS A 152 9.59 11.78 24.89
C LYS A 152 10.92 12.13 24.22
N ARG A 153 10.98 13.24 23.48
CA ARG A 153 12.18 14.10 23.52
C ARG A 153 12.28 14.75 24.91
N HIS A 154 12.52 13.93 25.91
CA HIS A 154 12.90 14.32 27.26
C HIS A 154 14.33 13.86 27.48
N CYS A 155 15.24 14.36 26.64
CA CYS A 155 16.66 14.37 26.96
C CYS A 155 16.90 15.73 27.62
N GLY A 156 16.61 15.80 28.91
CA GLY A 156 17.03 16.92 29.73
C GLY A 156 18.55 16.97 29.69
N ALA A 157 19.09 17.96 29.00
CA ALA A 157 20.47 18.38 29.18
C ALA A 157 20.52 19.14 30.51
N GLN A 158 20.66 18.42 31.63
CA GLN A 158 21.28 18.96 32.82
C GLN A 158 22.78 18.69 32.67
N ARG A 159 23.51 19.67 32.16
CA ARG A 159 24.92 19.82 32.51
C ARG A 159 24.96 20.72 33.73
N GLU A 160 25.33 20.12 34.85
CA GLU A 160 25.89 20.81 35.99
C GLU A 160 27.17 21.50 35.51
N ASP A 161 27.20 22.83 35.60
CA ASP A 161 28.45 23.57 35.73
C ASP A 161 28.26 24.47 36.96
N GLU A 162 28.76 23.97 38.09
CA GLU A 162 29.04 24.77 39.27
C GLU A 162 30.09 25.83 38.91
N THR A 163 29.84 27.10 39.25
CA THR A 163 30.91 28.08 39.41
C THR A 163 30.56 28.97 40.61
N PRO A 164 31.52 29.30 41.50
CA PRO A 164 31.22 29.66 42.87
C PRO A 164 30.76 31.12 43.04
N GLN A 165 29.94 31.32 44.07
CA GLN A 165 29.50 32.59 44.63
C GLN A 165 30.64 33.60 44.79
N SER A 166 30.46 34.82 44.24
CA SER A 166 31.22 36.00 44.63
C SER A 166 30.40 36.84 45.63
N LEU A 167 31.06 37.21 46.73
CA LEU A 167 30.54 37.99 47.86
C LEU A 167 30.06 39.40 47.44
N PRO A 168 29.07 39.99 48.15
CA PRO A 168 28.62 41.35 47.89
C PRO A 168 29.63 42.37 48.44
N ARG A 169 30.09 43.31 47.59
CA ARG A 169 30.72 44.56 48.06
C ARG A 169 29.64 45.62 48.26
N SER A 170 29.35 45.91 49.52
CA SER A 170 28.72 47.14 49.96
C SER A 170 29.76 48.26 50.08
N SER A 171 29.48 49.42 49.51
CA SER A 171 30.06 50.73 49.89
C SER A 171 29.05 51.81 49.47
N PRO A 172 29.04 53.03 50.03
CA PRO A 172 30.19 53.81 50.51
C PRO A 172 30.57 53.59 51.98
#